data_AF-A0A9W8NPS9-F1
#
_entry.id   AF-A0A9W8NPS9-F1
#
_cell.length_a   1.000
_cell.length_b   1.000
_cell.length_c   1.000
_cell.angle_alpha   90.00
_cell.angle_beta   90.00
_cell.angle_gamma   90.00
#
_symmetry.space_group_name_H-M   'P 1'
#
loop_
_entity.id
_entity.type
_entity.pdbx_description
1 polymer ?
#
loop_
_entity_poly.entity_id
_entity_poly.type
_entity_poly.pdbx_seq_one_letter_code
_entity_poly.pdbx_strand_id
1 'polypeptide(L)'
;MESELVSGFMTEHSSVPFVFFFLGEYSSIVLFSCITSILFLGGYNMPEVFVNDSIFNLQSIFLGIKTCFPCFLFVLVRATLPRLRYDQLIDLCWLNLLPVAVALIILVPSILVAFDIVPY
;
A
#
# COMPACT_ATOMS: atom_id res chain seq x y z
N MET A 1 18.14 17.62 -1.15
CA MET A 1 19.51 17.75 -1.70
C MET A 1 20.52 18.45 -0.79
N GLU A 2 20.32 18.47 0.54
CA GLU A 2 21.41 18.69 1.52
C GLU A 2 21.54 17.51 2.51
N SER A 3 20.44 16.80 2.79
CA SER A 3 20.38 15.65 3.71
C SER A 3 20.67 14.27 3.06
N GLU A 4 21.03 14.21 1.77
CA GLU A 4 21.31 12.94 1.07
C GLU A 4 22.80 12.57 0.99
N LEU A 5 23.70 13.49 1.37
CA LEU A 5 25.16 13.31 1.29
C LEU A 5 25.77 12.77 2.60
N VAL A 6 25.08 13.00 3.72
CA VAL A 6 25.22 12.31 5.00
C VAL A 6 23.82 11.81 5.31
N SER A 7 23.66 10.55 5.70
CA SER A 7 22.37 9.92 6.00
C SER A 7 21.64 10.66 7.14
N GLY A 8 21.04 11.83 6.85
CA GLY A 8 20.91 12.96 7.77
C GLY A 8 20.35 12.63 9.14
N PHE A 9 19.06 12.32 9.22
CA PHE A 9 18.40 12.03 10.49
C PHE A 9 18.84 10.68 11.10
N MET A 10 19.32 9.74 10.29
CA MET A 10 19.77 8.43 10.79
C MET A 10 21.15 8.50 11.43
N THR A 11 21.98 9.49 11.08
CA THR A 11 23.36 9.63 11.59
C THR A 11 23.45 10.33 12.94
N GLU A 12 22.42 11.07 13.35
CA GLU A 12 22.37 11.73 14.66
C GLU A 12 21.88 10.80 15.78
N HIS A 13 21.28 9.66 15.41
CA HIS A 13 20.71 8.70 16.35
C HIS A 13 21.70 7.56 16.67
N SER A 14 21.90 7.31 17.97
CA SER A 14 22.63 6.14 18.48
C SER A 14 22.04 4.82 17.94
N SER A 15 22.80 3.72 17.98
CA SER A 15 22.46 2.44 17.34
C SER A 15 21.06 1.89 17.68
N VAL A 16 20.51 2.18 18.87
CA VAL A 16 19.17 1.69 19.27
C VAL A 16 18.02 2.44 18.58
N PRO A 17 17.92 3.79 18.65
CA PRO A 17 16.89 4.53 17.90
C PRO A 17 16.98 4.35 16.38
N PHE A 18 18.18 4.12 15.84
CA PHE A 18 18.36 3.74 14.44
C PHE A 18 17.59 2.46 14.08
N VAL A 19 17.70 1.40 14.89
CA VAL A 19 17.00 0.13 14.66
C VAL A 19 15.48 0.31 14.68
N PHE A 20 14.95 1.10 15.63
CA PHE A 20 13.50 1.38 15.68
C PHE A 20 13.00 2.16 14.48
N PHE A 21 13.81 3.08 13.93
CA PHE A 21 13.44 3.79 12.72
C PHE A 21 13.38 2.85 11.51
N PHE A 22 14.39 1.99 11.31
CA PHE A 22 14.36 0.99 10.24
C PHE A 22 13.18 0.03 10.40
N LEU A 23 12.96 -0.46 11.62
CA LEU A 23 11.82 -1.33 11.93
C LEU A 23 10.49 -0.62 11.61
N GLY A 24 10.38 0.68 11.92
CA GLY A 24 9.21 1.50 11.64
C GLY A 24 8.96 1.68 10.13
N GLU A 25 9.98 1.96 9.34
CA GLU A 25 9.85 2.06 7.88
C GLU A 25 9.38 0.73 7.27
N TYR A 26 10.04 -0.38 7.62
CA TYR A 26 9.67 -1.70 7.10
C TYR A 26 8.30 -2.16 7.60
N SER A 27 7.95 -1.86 8.86
CA SER A 27 6.62 -2.14 9.40
C SER A 27 5.54 -1.36 8.64
N SER A 28 5.77 -0.08 8.34
CA SER A 28 4.84 0.74 7.59
C SER A 28 4.60 0.19 6.18
N ILE A 29 5.65 -0.26 5.49
CA ILE A 29 5.54 -0.89 4.16
C ILE A 29 4.66 -2.15 4.21
N VAL A 30 4.85 -3.00 5.22
CA VAL A 30 4.05 -4.22 5.41
C VAL A 30 2.58 -3.88 5.74
N LEU A 31 2.35 -2.86 6.57
CA LEU A 31 1.00 -2.40 6.92
C LEU A 31 0.24 -1.86 5.69
N PHE A 32 0.87 -1.01 4.89
CA PHE A 32 0.25 -0.51 3.65
C PHE A 32 -0.01 -1.62 2.63
N SER A 33 0.89 -2.61 2.55
CA SER A 33 0.68 -3.80 1.71
C SER A 33 -0.50 -4.65 2.21
N CYS A 34 -0.68 -4.74 3.52
CA CYS A 34 -1.84 -5.37 4.15
C CYS A 34 -3.15 -4.65 3.81
N ILE A 35 -3.20 -3.34 4.00
CA ILE A 35 -4.37 -2.51 3.67
C ILE A 35 -4.74 -2.64 2.18
N THR A 36 -3.73 -2.59 1.31
CA THR A 36 -3.93 -2.74 -0.15
C THR A 36 -4.52 -4.11 -0.50
N SER A 37 -4.03 -5.18 0.13
CA SER A 37 -4.56 -6.53 -0.05
C SER A 37 -6.02 -6.65 0.41
N ILE A 38 -6.37 -5.98 1.52
CA ILE A 38 -7.75 -5.97 2.04
C ILE A 38 -8.69 -5.22 1.10
N LEU A 39 -8.30 -4.02 0.66
CA LEU A 39 -9.16 -3.16 -0.17
C LEU A 39 -9.34 -3.67 -1.60
N PHE A 40 -8.28 -4.19 -2.23
CA PHE A 40 -8.31 -4.53 -3.66
C PHE A 40 -8.30 -6.03 -3.96
N LEU A 41 -7.70 -6.87 -3.10
CA LEU A 41 -7.62 -8.32 -3.31
C LEU A 41 -8.64 -9.13 -2.48
N GLY A 42 -9.69 -8.46 -2.02
CA GLY A 42 -10.80 -9.09 -1.29
C GLY A 42 -10.43 -9.61 0.10
N GLY A 43 -9.31 -9.16 0.67
CA GLY A 43 -8.87 -9.48 2.03
C GLY A 43 -8.96 -10.97 2.37
N TYR A 44 -9.78 -11.27 3.38
CA TYR A 44 -10.00 -12.60 3.95
C TYR A 44 -10.93 -13.50 3.14
N ASN A 45 -11.61 -12.98 2.11
CA ASN A 45 -12.52 -13.79 1.32
C ASN A 45 -11.73 -14.85 0.55
N MET A 46 -11.96 -16.09 0.98
CA MET A 46 -11.64 -17.30 0.25
C MET A 46 -12.72 -17.48 -0.83
N PRO A 47 -12.38 -17.92 -2.06
CA PRO A 47 -13.40 -18.43 -2.96
C PRO A 47 -14.20 -19.54 -2.25
N GLU A 48 -15.54 -19.52 -2.36
CA GLU A 48 -16.54 -20.33 -1.65
C GLU A 48 -16.40 -21.86 -1.79
N VAL A 49 -15.32 -22.34 -2.43
CA VAL A 49 -15.02 -23.75 -2.69
C VAL A 49 -14.52 -24.48 -1.44
N PHE A 50 -13.98 -23.78 -0.45
CA PHE A 50 -13.51 -24.39 0.81
C PHE A 50 -14.37 -23.95 1.99
N VAL A 51 -15.41 -24.76 2.28
CA VAL A 51 -16.21 -24.65 3.50
C VAL A 51 -15.29 -24.84 4.71
N ASN A 52 -15.42 -23.91 5.66
CA ASN A 52 -14.63 -23.82 6.87
C ASN A 52 -15.01 -24.93 7.87
N ASP A 53 -14.44 -26.13 7.69
CA ASP A 53 -14.62 -27.28 8.58
C ASP A 53 -13.39 -27.57 9.45
N SER A 54 -12.37 -26.70 9.44
CA SER A 54 -11.10 -26.95 10.12
C SER A 54 -10.75 -25.87 11.15
N ILE A 55 -10.27 -26.33 12.31
CA ILE A 55 -9.81 -25.55 13.48
C ILE A 55 -8.68 -24.54 13.15
N PHE A 56 -8.05 -24.67 11.98
CA PHE A 56 -7.04 -23.72 11.50
C PHE A 56 -7.69 -22.52 10.81
N ASN A 57 -7.33 -21.31 11.24
CA ASN A 57 -7.67 -20.04 10.59
C ASN A 57 -7.00 -19.91 9.21
N LEU A 58 -7.37 -20.76 8.24
CA LEU A 58 -6.87 -20.73 6.87
C LEU A 58 -7.01 -19.33 6.28
N GLN A 59 -8.12 -18.64 6.57
CA GLN A 59 -8.38 -17.28 6.09
C GLN A 59 -7.25 -16.29 6.42
N SER A 60 -6.63 -16.39 7.60
CA SER A 60 -5.52 -15.50 7.97
C SER A 60 -4.23 -15.82 7.21
N ILE A 61 -4.00 -17.09 6.89
CA ILE A 61 -2.83 -17.53 6.10
C ILE A 61 -3.00 -17.07 4.64
N PHE A 62 -4.22 -17.14 4.12
CA PHE A 62 -4.54 -16.63 2.78
C PHE A 62 -4.42 -15.11 2.69
N LEU A 63 -4.77 -14.36 3.74
CA LEU A 63 -4.45 -12.94 3.80
C LEU A 63 -2.94 -12.75 3.72
N GLY A 64 -2.17 -13.46 4.56
CA GLY A 64 -0.71 -13.39 4.57
C GLY A 64 -0.09 -13.66 3.20
N ILE A 65 -0.57 -14.68 2.47
CA ILE A 65 -0.05 -14.98 1.14
C ILE A 65 -0.45 -13.92 0.11
N LYS A 66 -1.68 -13.40 0.17
CA LYS A 66 -2.11 -12.29 -0.68
C LYS A 66 -1.31 -11.03 -0.41
N THR A 67 -0.92 -10.76 0.84
CA THR A 67 -0.04 -9.61 1.19
C THR A 67 1.39 -9.76 0.72
N CYS A 68 1.88 -10.98 0.46
CA CYS A 68 3.21 -11.20 -0.10
C CYS A 68 3.32 -10.62 -1.52
N PHE A 69 2.23 -10.64 -2.29
CA PHE A 69 2.20 -10.08 -3.65
C PHE A 69 2.47 -8.56 -3.71
N PRO A 70 1.74 -7.68 -3.00
CA PRO A 70 2.05 -6.25 -2.96
C PRO A 70 3.41 -5.96 -2.32
N CYS A 71 3.84 -6.73 -1.32
CA CYS A 71 5.20 -6.61 -0.77
C CYS A 71 6.27 -6.88 -1.84
N PHE A 72 6.08 -7.92 -2.67
CA PHE A 72 6.99 -8.24 -3.77
C PHE A 72 6.99 -7.14 -4.84
N LEU A 73 5.81 -6.60 -5.19
CA LEU A 73 5.72 -5.45 -6.08
C LEU A 73 6.49 -4.24 -5.54
N PHE A 74 6.43 -3.96 -4.24
CA PHE A 74 7.20 -2.87 -3.64
C PHE A 74 8.71 -3.06 -3.82
N VAL A 75 9.22 -4.28 -3.63
CA VAL A 75 10.63 -4.61 -3.87
C VAL A 75 11.01 -4.44 -5.34
N LEU A 76 10.16 -4.87 -6.27
CA LEU A 76 10.37 -4.69 -7.70
C LEU A 76 10.37 -3.22 -8.11
N VAL A 77 9.44 -2.42 -7.59
CA VAL A 77 9.36 -0.97 -7.83
C VAL A 77 10.64 -0.28 -7.36
N ARG A 78 11.14 -0.65 -6.17
CA ARG A 78 12.43 -0.16 -5.66
C ARG A 78 13.61 -0.55 -6.55
N ALA A 79 13.57 -1.72 -7.19
CA ALA A 79 14.63 -2.20 -8.07
C ALA A 79 14.59 -1.58 -9.48
N THR A 80 13.41 -1.22 -9.97
CA THR A 80 13.18 -0.78 -11.36
C THR A 80 13.16 0.73 -11.55
N LEU A 81 12.71 1.49 -10.54
CA LEU A 81 12.57 2.94 -10.69
C LEU A 81 13.89 3.69 -10.43
N PRO A 82 14.36 4.52 -11.37
CA PRO A 82 15.42 5.47 -11.11
C PRO A 82 14.92 6.54 -10.14
N ARG A 83 15.80 7.04 -9.26
CA ARG A 83 15.44 8.03 -8.23
C ARG A 83 14.79 9.26 -8.86
N LEU A 84 13.54 9.54 -8.47
CA LEU A 84 12.80 10.74 -8.88
C LEU A 84 13.26 11.94 -8.04
N ARG A 85 13.34 13.12 -8.67
CA ARG A 85 13.58 14.38 -7.94
C ARG A 85 12.35 14.77 -7.13
N TYR A 86 12.58 15.53 -6.05
CA TYR A 86 11.51 16.03 -5.18
C TYR A 86 10.47 16.85 -5.94
N ASP A 87 10.91 17.73 -6.82
CA ASP A 87 10.00 18.58 -7.61
C ASP A 87 9.06 17.74 -8.48
N GLN A 88 9.59 16.67 -9.09
CA GLN A 88 8.80 15.75 -9.93
C GLN A 88 7.77 14.96 -9.10
N LEU A 89 8.08 14.64 -7.84
CA LEU A 89 7.16 13.96 -6.94
C LEU A 89 5.98 14.87 -6.57
N ILE A 90 6.27 16.14 -6.26
CA ILE A 90 5.23 17.12 -5.93
C ILE A 90 4.34 17.39 -7.13
N ASP A 91 4.94 17.58 -8.32
CA ASP A 91 4.19 17.77 -9.56
C ASP A 91 3.30 16.55 -9.86
N LEU A 92 3.81 15.32 -9.72
CA LEU A 92 3.01 14.11 -9.96
C LEU A 92 1.82 14.02 -8.99
N CYS A 93 2.04 14.29 -7.71
CA CYS A 93 1.00 14.25 -6.68
C CYS A 93 -0.09 15.32 -6.95
N TRP A 94 0.34 16.55 -7.23
CA TRP A 94 -0.58 17.69 -7.32
C TRP A 94 -1.24 17.83 -8.69
N LEU A 95 -0.49 17.71 -9.78
CA LEU A 95 -1.00 17.94 -11.13
C LEU A 95 -1.70 16.72 -11.71
N ASN A 96 -1.37 15.51 -11.27
CA ASN A 96 -1.90 14.29 -11.89
C ASN A 96 -2.75 13.47 -10.92
N LEU A 97 -2.21 13.11 -9.74
CA LEU A 97 -2.91 12.21 -8.81
C LEU A 97 -4.16 12.86 -8.20
N LEU A 98 -4.06 14.12 -7.76
CA LEU A 98 -5.14 14.86 -7.13
C LEU A 98 -6.36 15.06 -8.04
N PRO A 99 -6.24 15.55 -9.29
CA PRO A 99 -7.40 15.68 -10.17
C PRO A 99 -8.02 14.33 -10.56
N VAL A 100 -7.20 13.28 -10.72
CA VAL A 100 -7.71 11.92 -10.99
C VAL A 100 -8.52 11.40 -9.79
N ALA A 101 -8.04 11.61 -8.56
CA ALA A 101 -8.76 11.19 -7.36
C ALA A 101 -10.12 11.91 -7.23
N VAL A 102 -10.15 13.23 -7.48
CA VAL A 102 -11.40 14.01 -7.49
C VAL A 102 -12.35 13.52 -8.58
N ALA A 103 -11.84 13.23 -9.78
CA ALA A 103 -12.64 12.68 -10.87
C ALA A 103 -13.27 11.33 -10.50
N LEU A 104 -12.51 10.41 -9.89
CA LEU A 104 -13.02 9.11 -9.45
C LEU A 104 -14.07 9.25 -8.33
N ILE A 105 -13.86 10.17 -7.38
CA ILE A 105 -14.82 10.44 -6.30
C ILE A 105 -16.18 10.89 -6.84
N ILE A 106 -16.23 11.62 -7.96
CA ILE A 106 -17.48 12.05 -8.60
C ILE A 106 -18.03 10.97 -9.54
N LEU A 107 -17.15 10.27 -10.26
CA LEU A 107 -17.54 9.27 -11.27
C LEU A 107 -18.12 8.00 -10.65
N VAL A 108 -17.53 7.49 -9.57
CA VAL A 108 -17.99 6.25 -8.90
C VAL A 108 -19.43 6.35 -8.36
N PRO A 109 -19.86 7.41 -7.65
CA PRO A 109 -21.27 7.53 -7.26
C PRO A 109 -22.17 7.83 -8.46
N SER A 110 -21.70 8.60 -9.44
CA SER A 110 -22.49 8.89 -10.65
C SER A 110 -22.81 7.62 -11.44
N ILE A 111 -21.85 6.69 -11.58
CA ILE A 111 -22.06 5.43 -12.29
C ILE A 111 -22.99 4.51 -11.51
N LEU A 112 -22.85 4.47 -10.17
CA LEU A 112 -23.69 3.68 -9.29
C LEU A 112 -25.18 4.06 -9.39
N VAL A 113 -25.46 5.37 -9.39
CA VAL A 113 -26.83 5.91 -9.54
C VAL A 113 -27.36 5.69 -10.96
N ALA A 114 -26.52 5.85 -12.00
CA ALA A 114 -26.95 5.67 -13.38
C ALA A 114 -27.39 4.23 -13.71
N PHE A 115 -26.77 3.23 -13.06
CA PHE A 115 -27.13 1.81 -13.23
C PHE A 115 -28.12 1.29 -12.18
N ASP A 116 -28.60 2.14 -11.26
CA ASP A 116 -29.47 1.75 -10.13
C ASP A 116 -28.88 0.63 -9.24
N ILE A 117 -27.56 0.42 -9.28
CA ILE A 117 -26.85 -0.60 -8.47
C ILE A 117 -26.49 -0.01 -7.10
N VAL A 118 -27.35 0.82 -6.54
CA VAL A 118 -27.10 1.40 -5.22
C VAL A 118 -27.30 0.29 -4.19
N PRO A 119 -26.25 -0.13 -3.46
CA PRO A 119 -26.43 -1.06 -2.35
C PRO A 119 -27.10 -0.27 -1.22
N TYR A 120 -28.40 -0.49 -1.02
CA TYR A 120 -29.12 -0.02 0.16
C TYR A 120 -28.96 -1.02 1.32
#